data_AF-A0A2G6DTV6-F1
#
_entry.id   AF-A0A2G6DTV6-F1
#
_cell.length_a   1.000
_cell.length_b   1.000
_cell.length_c   1.000
_cell.angle_alpha   90.00
_cell.angle_beta   90.00
_cell.angle_gamma   90.00
#
_symmetry.space_group_name_H-M   'P 1'
#
loop_
_entity.id
_entity.type
_entity.pdbx_description
1 polymer ?
#
loop_
_entity_poly.entity_id
_entity_poly.type
_entity_poly.pdbx_seq_one_letter_code
_entity_poly.pdbx_strand_id
1 'polypeptide(L)'
;MVQSSLGNPIKDALFMVSTLHQEEKGTDVNIASHRLVGVLTNSIDAAVVISNESDLKLLVNLARQRVPVGLVSSTGGDFAGDLTGKPSDGAGNHWW
;
A
#
# COMPACT_ATOMS: atom_id res chain seq x y z
N MET A 1 3.49 -32.58 -14.90
CA MET A 1 3.09 -33.50 -15.99
C MET A 1 1.95 -34.34 -15.46
N VAL A 2 0.76 -34.25 -16.05
CA VAL A 2 -0.38 -35.07 -15.62
C VAL A 2 -0.23 -36.46 -16.24
N GLN A 3 -0.26 -37.49 -15.40
CA GLN A 3 -0.09 -38.89 -15.80
C GLN A 3 -1.36 -39.67 -15.49
N SER A 4 -1.65 -40.67 -16.32
CA SER A 4 -2.70 -41.66 -16.04
C SER A 4 -2.31 -42.54 -14.84
N SER A 5 -3.26 -43.32 -14.33
CA SER A 5 -3.01 -44.33 -13.28
C SER A 5 -1.95 -45.39 -13.67
N LEU A 6 -1.64 -45.51 -14.96
CA LEU A 6 -0.62 -46.40 -15.53
C LEU A 6 0.73 -45.68 -15.79
N GLY A 7 0.89 -44.43 -15.33
CA GLY A 7 2.13 -43.65 -15.47
C GLY A 7 2.35 -43.00 -16.85
N ASN A 8 1.47 -43.26 -17.83
CA ASN A 8 1.59 -42.66 -19.16
C ASN A 8 1.22 -41.16 -19.12
N PRO A 9 1.99 -40.27 -19.77
CA PRO A 9 1.68 -38.84 -19.84
C PRO A 9 0.43 -38.57 -20.68
N ILE A 10 -0.46 -37.72 -20.18
CA ILE A 10 -1.69 -37.30 -20.88
C ILE A 10 -1.41 -35.99 -21.62
N LYS A 11 -1.36 -36.04 -22.96
CA LYS A 11 -0.94 -34.92 -23.83
C LYS A 11 -1.85 -33.70 -23.76
N ASP A 12 -3.15 -33.88 -23.50
CA ASP A 12 -4.15 -32.80 -23.52
C ASP A 12 -4.74 -32.51 -22.13
N ALA A 13 -4.01 -32.86 -21.06
CA ALA A 13 -4.50 -32.64 -19.71
C ALA A 13 -4.47 -31.15 -19.34
N LEU A 14 -5.64 -30.59 -19.03
CA LEU A 14 -5.79 -29.28 -18.41
C LEU A 14 -5.54 -29.41 -16.90
N PHE A 15 -4.49 -28.75 -16.41
CA PHE A 15 -4.21 -28.67 -14.97
C PHE A 15 -4.69 -27.31 -14.44
N MET A 16 -5.78 -27.30 -13.70
CA MET A 16 -6.31 -26.08 -13.08
C MET A 16 -5.60 -25.87 -11.74
N VAL A 17 -4.69 -24.89 -11.69
CA VAL A 17 -4.10 -24.44 -10.42
C VAL A 17 -5.08 -23.46 -9.78
N SER A 18 -5.52 -23.75 -8.56
CA SER A 18 -6.25 -22.80 -7.72
C SER A 18 -5.32 -22.31 -6.63
N THR A 19 -5.15 -21.00 -6.52
CA THR A 19 -4.40 -20.36 -5.44
C THR A 19 -5.36 -19.61 -4.54
N LEU A 20 -5.09 -19.63 -3.24
CA LEU A 20 -5.74 -18.78 -2.25
C LEU A 20 -4.64 -17.92 -1.63
N HIS A 21 -4.72 -16.61 -1.81
CA HIS A 21 -3.83 -15.66 -1.18
C HIS A 21 -4.61 -14.92 -0.10
N GLN A 22 -4.18 -15.06 1.15
CA GLN A 22 -4.74 -14.35 2.30
C GLN A 22 -3.62 -13.50 2.90
N GLU A 23 -3.83 -12.20 2.94
CA GLU A 23 -2.98 -11.26 3.68
C GLU A 23 -3.70 -10.77 4.93
N GLU A 24 -2.95 -10.65 6.02
CA GLU A 24 -3.40 -9.95 7.21
C GLU A 24 -3.17 -8.45 7.05
N LYS A 25 -4.24 -7.66 7.04
CA LYS A 25 -4.19 -6.19 6.85
C LYS A 25 -4.26 -5.38 8.15
N GLY A 26 -4.12 -6.03 9.31
CA GLY A 26 -4.37 -5.41 10.62
C GLY A 26 -3.46 -4.21 10.93
N THR A 27 -2.18 -4.32 10.57
CA THR A 27 -1.19 -3.28 10.82
C THR A 27 -1.44 -2.02 9.98
N ASP A 28 -1.75 -2.19 8.70
CA ASP A 28 -2.00 -1.08 7.76
C ASP A 28 -3.21 -0.26 8.22
N VAL A 29 -4.27 -0.93 8.67
CA VAL A 29 -5.50 -0.31 9.19
C VAL A 29 -5.24 0.50 10.46
N ASN A 30 -4.39 0.01 11.37
CA ASN A 30 -4.11 0.73 12.61
C ASN A 30 -3.24 1.97 12.38
N ILE A 31 -2.20 1.87 11.55
CA ILE A 31 -1.33 3.00 11.21
C ILE A 31 -2.12 4.08 10.46
N ALA A 32 -2.94 3.65 9.49
CA ALA A 32 -3.90 4.49 8.79
C ALA A 32 -4.81 5.28 9.74
N SER A 33 -5.43 4.58 10.68
CA SER A 33 -6.46 5.13 11.55
C SER A 33 -5.89 6.18 12.50
N HIS A 34 -4.77 5.90 13.16
CA HIS A 34 -4.14 6.87 14.07
C HIS A 34 -3.70 8.14 13.34
N ARG A 35 -3.13 8.00 12.13
CA ARG A 35 -2.73 9.13 11.31
C ARG A 35 -3.94 9.97 10.89
N LEU A 36 -5.01 9.32 10.43
CA LEU A 36 -6.21 10.01 9.97
C LEU A 36 -6.90 10.76 11.11
N VAL A 37 -7.01 10.16 12.30
CA VAL A 37 -7.61 10.81 13.46
C VAL A 37 -6.87 12.10 13.80
N GLY A 38 -5.54 12.08 13.91
CA GLY A 38 -4.78 13.27 14.27
C GLY A 38 -4.91 14.42 13.28
N VAL A 39 -4.94 14.10 11.97
CA VAL A 39 -5.17 15.11 10.91
C VAL A 39 -6.61 15.62 10.94
N LEU A 40 -7.60 14.76 11.19
CA LEU A 40 -9.00 15.16 11.23
C LEU A 40 -9.33 16.00 12.46
N THR A 41 -8.66 15.77 13.59
CA THR A 41 -8.83 16.52 14.85
C THR A 41 -7.94 17.75 14.96
N ASN A 42 -7.18 18.10 13.91
CA ASN A 42 -6.18 19.19 13.92
C ASN A 42 -5.21 19.08 15.12
N SER A 43 -4.86 17.86 15.54
CA SER A 43 -3.96 17.64 16.67
C SER A 43 -2.49 17.54 16.26
N ILE A 44 -2.21 17.59 14.95
CA ILE A 44 -0.87 17.58 14.38
C ILE A 44 -0.75 18.64 13.30
N ASP A 45 0.42 19.28 13.22
CA ASP A 45 0.70 20.32 12.22
C ASP A 45 1.29 19.77 10.92
N ALA A 46 1.86 18.55 10.97
CA ALA A 46 2.42 17.83 9.83
C ALA A 46 2.48 16.32 10.12
N ALA A 47 2.61 15.50 9.08
CA ALA A 47 2.76 14.04 9.21
C ALA A 47 3.94 13.52 8.38
N VAL A 48 4.74 12.62 8.96
CA VAL A 48 5.76 11.86 8.22
C VAL A 48 5.35 10.39 8.22
N VAL A 49 5.37 9.76 7.04
CA VAL A 49 5.06 8.34 6.91
C VAL A 49 6.18 7.57 6.27
N ILE A 50 6.62 6.56 6.99
CA ILE A 50 7.70 5.67 6.61
C ILE A 50 7.06 4.36 6.16
N SER A 51 6.78 4.25 4.87
CA SER A 51 6.17 3.05 4.29
C SER A 51 6.25 3.07 2.77
N ASN A 52 6.33 1.87 2.19
CA ASN A 52 6.16 1.63 0.75
C ASN A 52 4.82 0.96 0.43
N GLU A 53 3.93 0.85 1.41
CA GLU A 53 2.64 0.17 1.25
C GLU A 53 1.65 1.05 0.48
N SER A 54 1.24 0.56 -0.68
CA SER A 54 0.31 1.25 -1.59
C SER A 54 -1.09 1.41 -1.02
N ASP A 55 -1.50 0.54 -0.09
CA ASP A 55 -2.81 0.61 0.58
C ASP A 55 -3.00 1.93 1.37
N LEU A 56 -1.89 2.61 1.72
CA LEU A 56 -1.94 3.91 2.42
C LEU A 56 -2.27 5.11 1.51
N LYS A 57 -2.40 4.92 0.19
CA LYS A 57 -2.63 5.98 -0.80
C LYS A 57 -3.77 6.92 -0.43
N LEU A 58 -4.96 6.38 -0.15
CA LEU A 58 -6.14 7.18 0.16
C LEU A 58 -5.90 8.07 1.39
N LEU A 59 -5.25 7.53 2.41
CA LEU A 59 -5.00 8.24 3.66
C LEU A 59 -3.95 9.32 3.51
N VAL A 60 -2.88 9.04 2.75
CA VAL A 60 -1.89 10.06 2.38
C VAL A 60 -2.59 11.21 1.67
N ASN A 61 -3.47 10.92 0.71
CA ASN A 61 -4.18 11.95 -0.04
C ASN A 61 -5.15 12.76 0.83
N LEU A 62 -5.88 12.13 1.74
CA LEU A 62 -6.74 12.82 2.70
C LEU A 62 -5.92 13.69 3.66
N ALA A 63 -4.76 13.22 4.10
CA ALA A 63 -3.88 13.98 4.97
C ALA A 63 -3.30 15.22 4.28
N ARG A 64 -2.86 15.06 3.01
CA ARG A 64 -2.31 16.14 2.18
C ARG A 64 -3.27 17.32 2.02
N GLN A 65 -4.59 17.08 2.06
CA GLN A 65 -5.59 18.16 1.99
C GLN A 65 -5.57 19.10 3.20
N ARG A 66 -4.97 18.69 4.33
CA ARG A 66 -5.05 19.43 5.59
C ARG A 66 -3.71 19.84 6.16
N VAL A 67 -2.69 18.99 6.05
CA VAL A 67 -1.36 19.25 6.61
C VAL A 67 -0.25 18.86 5.65
N PRO A 68 0.94 19.47 5.74
CA PRO A 68 2.14 18.99 5.07
C PRO A 68 2.43 17.52 5.40
N VAL A 69 2.99 16.81 4.41
CA VAL A 69 3.21 15.36 4.48
C VAL A 69 4.57 15.02 3.90
N GLY A 70 5.39 14.34 4.70
CA GLY A 70 6.62 13.68 4.27
C GLY A 70 6.40 12.19 4.03
N LEU A 71 6.98 11.62 2.96
CA LEU A 71 7.06 10.18 2.77
C LEU A 71 8.51 9.71 2.83
N VAL A 72 8.75 8.55 3.43
CA VAL A 72 10.07 7.92 3.48
C VAL A 72 9.93 6.45 3.11
N SER A 73 10.72 6.00 2.13
CA SER A 73 10.75 4.62 1.67
C SER A 73 11.54 3.76 2.67
N SER A 74 10.94 2.67 3.15
CA SER A 74 11.57 1.79 4.14
C SER A 74 12.73 0.96 3.57
N THR A 75 12.82 0.84 2.24
CA THR A 75 13.83 0.04 1.53
C THR A 75 14.87 0.88 0.78
N GLY A 76 14.88 2.20 0.97
CA GLY A 76 15.91 3.09 0.39
C GLY A 76 15.86 3.24 -1.14
N GLY A 77 14.70 2.97 -1.77
CA GLY A 77 14.48 3.07 -3.22
C GLY A 77 13.22 3.84 -3.59
N ASP A 78 12.79 3.73 -4.84
CA ASP A 78 11.61 4.44 -5.38
C ASP A 78 10.36 4.21 -4.52
N PHE A 79 9.63 5.28 -4.25
CA PHE A 79 8.31 5.20 -3.65
C PHE A 79 7.37 4.46 -4.61
N ALA A 80 6.43 3.67 -4.06
CA ALA A 80 5.29 3.22 -4.86
C ALA A 80 4.69 4.47 -5.53
N GLY A 81 4.67 4.53 -6.87
CA GLY A 81 4.30 5.75 -7.61
C GLY A 81 2.89 6.26 -7.27
N ASP A 82 2.07 5.39 -6.70
CA ASP A 82 0.75 5.69 -6.16
C ASP A 82 0.74 6.50 -4.86
N LEU A 83 1.85 6.54 -4.12
CA LEU A 83 2.02 7.30 -2.88
C LEU A 83 2.54 8.71 -3.14
N THR A 84 3.26 8.94 -4.24
CA THR A 84 3.74 10.28 -4.60
C THR A 84 2.61 11.14 -5.17
N GLY A 85 2.77 12.46 -5.08
CA GLY A 85 1.78 13.44 -5.54
C GLY A 85 2.50 14.66 -6.09
N LYS A 86 1.92 15.85 -5.98
CA LYS A 86 2.63 17.11 -6.21
C LYS A 86 2.99 17.74 -4.86
N PRO A 87 4.15 18.41 -4.73
CA PRO A 87 4.49 19.14 -3.51
C PRO A 87 3.46 20.23 -3.15
N SER A 88 2.69 20.69 -4.14
CA SER A 88 1.68 21.74 -4.05
C SER A 88 0.25 21.24 -3.83
N ASP A 89 0.00 19.93 -3.72
CA ASP A 89 -1.35 19.42 -3.49
C ASP A 89 -1.89 19.89 -2.13
N GLY A 90 -3.20 20.14 -2.01
CA GLY A 90 -3.85 20.43 -0.73
C GLY A 90 -3.19 21.55 0.09
N ALA A 91 -2.73 21.22 1.29
CA ALA A 91 -2.04 22.14 2.21
C ALA A 91 -0.63 22.54 1.75
N GLY A 92 -0.06 21.80 0.79
CA GLY A 92 1.26 22.05 0.22
C GLY A 92 2.42 21.64 1.13
N ASN A 93 3.64 21.96 0.68
CA ASN A 93 4.90 21.62 1.36
C ASN A 93 5.09 20.10 1.59
N HIS A 94 4.58 19.28 0.67
CA HIS A 94 4.83 17.84 0.71
C HIS A 94 6.23 17.51 0.16
N TRP A 95 6.86 16.50 0.72
CA TRP A 95 8.18 16.03 0.31
C TRP A 95 8.26 14.50 0.43
N TRP A 96 9.19 13.91 -0.32
CA TRP A 96 9.48 12.48 -0.32
C TRP A 96 10.90 12.25 -0.80
#